data_AF-A0A410RH22-F1
#
_entry.id   AF-A0A410RH22-F1
#
_cell.length_a   1.000
_cell.length_b   1.000
_cell.length_c   1.000
_cell.angle_alpha   90.00
_cell.angle_beta   90.00
_cell.angle_gamma   90.00
#
_symmetry.space_group_name_H-M   'P 1'
#
loop_
_entity.id
_entity.type
_entity.pdbx_description
1 polymer ?
#
loop_
_entity_poly.entity_id
_entity_poly.type
_entity_poly.pdbx_seq_one_letter_code
_entity_poly.pdbx_strand_id
1 'polypeptide(L)'
;MMSIVLVLGLVAYASATNCCSYGDQQAVKSEWNSLWNTPDSSSSKIIFGKEVFRLFFEVDPDSKSLFKRVNVDDTDSPEFAGHMIRVLTGLDLIINLLGEDALDAELAHLNTQHIAREGITATHFAEMFKVLDGALRQVLEEYDGLAWKYCFKGIGEALKNGLPH
;
A
#
# COMPACT_ATOMS: atom_id res chain seq x y z
N MET A 1 6.96 33.28 50.90
CA MET A 1 6.00 32.37 50.24
C MET A 1 6.52 32.13 48.83
N MET A 2 6.84 30.88 48.55
CA MET A 2 7.52 30.40 47.35
C MET A 2 6.49 30.22 46.23
N SER A 3 6.64 30.91 45.11
CA SER A 3 5.85 30.65 43.90
C SER A 3 6.80 30.15 42.82
N ILE A 4 7.01 28.83 42.81
CA ILE A 4 7.71 28.12 41.74
C ILE A 4 6.69 27.98 40.60
N VAL A 5 6.91 28.73 39.52
CA VAL A 5 6.16 28.58 38.26
C VAL A 5 6.70 27.34 37.57
N LEU A 6 5.99 26.22 37.71
CA LEU A 6 6.30 24.95 37.08
C LEU A 6 5.75 24.98 35.64
N VAL A 7 6.53 25.52 34.71
CA VAL A 7 6.27 25.41 33.27
C VAL A 7 6.57 23.97 32.86
N LEU A 8 5.52 23.15 32.81
CA LEU A 8 5.54 21.83 32.17
C LEU A 8 5.70 22.02 30.66
N GLY A 9 6.95 22.07 30.20
CA GLY A 9 7.27 21.85 28.79
C GLY A 9 6.95 20.40 28.44
N LEU A 10 5.73 20.15 27.92
CA LEU A 10 5.46 18.92 27.16
C LEU A 10 6.33 18.96 25.91
N VAL A 11 7.54 18.43 26.00
CA VAL A 11 8.27 17.97 24.83
C VAL A 11 7.56 16.70 24.41
N ALA A 12 6.64 16.81 23.44
CA ALA A 12 6.11 15.65 22.75
C ALA A 12 7.29 14.94 22.10
N TYR A 13 7.81 13.91 22.78
CA TYR A 13 8.78 13.00 22.21
C TYR A 13 8.02 12.17 21.18
N ALA A 14 7.90 12.68 19.95
CA ALA A 14 7.48 11.88 18.82
C ALA A 14 8.59 10.83 18.63
N SER A 15 8.35 9.61 19.10
CA SER A 15 9.20 8.48 18.77
C SER A 15 9.22 8.36 17.25
N ALA A 16 10.34 8.75 16.65
CA ALA A 16 10.62 8.67 15.21
C ALA A 16 10.79 7.21 14.73
N THR A 17 10.05 6.26 15.31
CA THR A 17 10.04 4.86 14.90
C THR A 17 9.11 4.62 13.71
N ASN A 18 8.10 5.48 13.52
CA ASN A 18 7.20 5.42 12.37
C ASN A 18 7.36 6.71 11.56
N CYS A 19 8.05 6.66 10.42
CA CYS A 19 8.20 7.83 9.54
C CYS A 19 6.85 8.35 9.01
N CYS A 20 5.81 7.51 9.01
CA CYS A 20 4.43 7.84 8.67
C CYS A 20 3.72 8.42 9.90
N SER A 21 3.75 9.75 10.04
CA SER A 21 3.11 10.48 11.13
C SER A 21 1.59 10.39 11.06
N TYR A 22 0.89 10.76 12.14
CA TYR A 22 -0.57 10.84 12.12
C TYR A 22 -1.10 11.73 10.98
N GLY A 23 -0.42 12.86 10.71
CA GLY A 23 -0.77 13.74 9.58
C GLY A 23 -0.64 13.03 8.23
N ASP A 24 0.46 12.31 8.02
CA ASP A 24 0.69 11.54 6.79
C ASP A 24 -0.37 10.45 6.60
N GLN A 25 -0.73 9.75 7.68
CA GLN A 25 -1.77 8.71 7.66
C GLN A 25 -3.10 9.29 7.20
N GLN A 26 -3.50 10.44 7.75
CA GLN A 26 -4.76 11.08 7.38
C GLN A 26 -4.75 11.58 5.93
N ALA A 27 -3.63 12.13 5.45
CA ALA A 27 -3.47 12.54 4.06
C ALA A 27 -3.63 11.33 3.11
N VAL A 28 -2.87 10.27 3.35
CA VAL A 28 -2.91 9.03 2.54
C VAL A 28 -4.31 8.41 2.55
N LYS A 29 -4.98 8.30 3.70
CA LYS A 29 -6.36 7.80 3.79
C LYS A 29 -7.32 8.67 2.99
N SER A 30 -7.22 9.99 3.11
CA SER A 30 -8.11 10.92 2.41
C SER A 30 -7.96 10.84 0.90
N GLU A 31 -6.72 10.91 0.41
CA GLU A 31 -6.39 10.80 -1.01
C GLU A 31 -6.78 9.43 -1.58
N TRP A 32 -6.46 8.34 -0.88
CA TRP A 32 -6.85 7.01 -1.32
C TRP A 32 -8.37 6.87 -1.46
N ASN A 33 -9.12 7.30 -0.45
CA ASN A 33 -10.57 7.16 -0.44
C ASN A 33 -11.27 8.05 -1.49
N SER A 34 -10.65 9.16 -1.92
CA SER A 34 -11.22 10.00 -2.98
C SER A 34 -11.26 9.31 -4.34
N LEU A 35 -10.35 8.35 -4.61
CA LEU A 35 -10.34 7.56 -5.86
C LEU A 35 -11.60 6.70 -6.04
N TRP A 36 -12.18 6.26 -4.92
CA TRP A 36 -13.26 5.25 -4.95
C TRP A 36 -14.64 5.86 -4.84
N ASN A 37 -14.76 7.17 -4.70
CA ASN A 37 -16.03 7.90 -4.62
C ASN A 37 -16.72 8.00 -6.00
N THR A 38 -17.04 6.83 -6.57
CA THR A 38 -17.68 6.67 -7.87
C THR A 38 -18.88 5.73 -7.73
N PRO A 39 -19.91 5.83 -8.59
CA PRO A 39 -21.08 4.95 -8.52
C PRO A 39 -20.75 3.45 -8.64
N ASP A 40 -19.65 3.12 -9.31
CA ASP A 40 -19.14 1.75 -9.45
C ASP A 40 -17.65 1.68 -9.10
N SER A 41 -17.37 1.70 -7.80
CA SER A 41 -16.00 1.59 -7.27
C SER A 41 -15.32 0.26 -7.62
N SER A 42 -16.09 -0.81 -7.89
CA SER A 42 -15.53 -2.11 -8.28
C SER A 42 -14.92 -2.05 -9.67
N SER A 43 -15.64 -1.51 -10.64
CA SER A 43 -15.11 -1.29 -11.99
C SER A 43 -13.89 -0.37 -11.98
N SER A 44 -13.93 0.72 -11.20
CA SER A 44 -12.79 1.63 -11.01
C SER A 44 -11.56 0.90 -10.46
N LYS A 45 -11.72 0.06 -9.42
CA LYS A 45 -10.64 -0.76 -8.85
C LYS A 45 -10.06 -1.76 -9.86
N ILE A 46 -10.90 -2.37 -10.71
CA ILE A 46 -10.44 -3.30 -11.75
C ILE A 46 -9.58 -2.56 -12.79
N ILE A 47 -10.07 -1.43 -13.30
CA ILE A 47 -9.36 -0.64 -14.32
C ILE A 47 -8.01 -0.16 -13.78
N PHE A 48 -8.02 0.46 -12.58
CA PHE A 48 -6.80 0.93 -11.94
C PHE A 48 -5.83 -0.21 -11.64
N GLY A 49 -6.32 -1.33 -11.09
CA GLY A 49 -5.50 -2.50 -10.81
C GLY A 49 -4.86 -3.09 -12.06
N LYS A 50 -5.61 -3.27 -13.14
CA LYS A 50 -5.07 -3.76 -14.42
C LYS A 50 -3.96 -2.86 -14.94
N GLU A 51 -4.12 -1.54 -14.85
CA GLU A 51 -3.11 -0.59 -15.30
C GLU A 51 -1.84 -0.64 -14.45
N VAL A 52 -1.97 -0.70 -13.12
CA VAL A 52 -0.83 -0.89 -12.21
C VAL A 52 -0.09 -2.17 -12.52
N PHE A 53 -0.79 -3.29 -12.71
CA PHE A 53 -0.15 -4.57 -13.06
C PHE A 53 0.46 -4.57 -14.46
N ARG A 54 -0.16 -3.89 -15.44
CA ARG A 54 0.43 -3.70 -16.77
C ARG A 54 1.80 -3.04 -16.66
N LEU A 55 1.87 -1.92 -15.94
CA LEU A 55 3.12 -1.19 -15.69
C LEU A 55 4.13 -2.02 -14.89
N PHE A 56 3.68 -2.76 -13.87
CA PHE A 56 4.53 -3.66 -13.10
C PHE A 56 5.18 -4.73 -13.97
N PHE A 57 4.42 -5.34 -14.88
CA PHE A 57 4.96 -6.34 -15.79
C PHE A 57 5.84 -5.77 -16.91
N GLU A 58 5.84 -4.45 -17.13
CA GLU A 58 6.80 -3.80 -18.03
C GLU A 58 8.15 -3.61 -17.35
N VAL A 59 8.16 -3.26 -16.05
CA VAL A 59 9.40 -3.11 -15.28
C VAL A 59 9.98 -4.44 -14.79
N ASP A 60 9.12 -5.44 -14.60
CA ASP A 60 9.49 -6.79 -14.15
C ASP A 60 8.73 -7.86 -14.95
N PRO A 61 9.16 -8.16 -16.19
CA PRO A 61 8.45 -9.09 -17.07
C PRO A 61 8.37 -10.53 -16.55
N ASP A 62 9.40 -10.99 -15.82
CA ASP A 62 9.50 -12.35 -15.32
C ASP A 62 8.44 -12.63 -14.24
N SER A 63 8.06 -11.60 -13.48
CA SER A 63 6.99 -11.68 -12.48
C SER A 63 5.64 -12.12 -13.06
N LYS A 64 5.36 -11.94 -14.37
CA LYS A 64 4.11 -12.43 -15.01
C LYS A 64 3.87 -13.91 -14.74
N SER A 65 4.93 -14.73 -14.71
CA SER A 65 4.83 -16.16 -14.48
C SER A 65 4.19 -16.53 -13.12
N LEU A 66 4.29 -15.64 -12.12
CA LEU A 66 3.71 -15.82 -10.79
C LEU A 66 2.17 -15.74 -10.80
N PHE A 67 1.59 -15.18 -11.86
CA PHE A 67 0.15 -14.89 -11.97
C PHE A 67 -0.60 -15.84 -12.92
N LYS A 68 0.01 -16.95 -13.35
CA LYS A 68 -0.66 -17.93 -14.25
C LYS A 68 -1.96 -18.49 -13.69
N ARG A 69 -2.05 -18.70 -12.38
CA ARG A 69 -3.27 -19.21 -11.70
C ARG A 69 -4.46 -18.23 -11.81
N VAL A 70 -4.21 -16.96 -12.08
CA VAL A 70 -5.25 -15.94 -12.27
C VAL A 70 -5.40 -15.52 -13.73
N ASN A 71 -4.93 -16.37 -14.66
CA ASN A 71 -5.04 -16.18 -16.10
C ASN A 71 -4.43 -14.86 -16.63
N VAL A 72 -3.24 -14.50 -16.15
CA VAL A 72 -2.52 -13.29 -16.58
C VAL A 72 -2.25 -13.19 -18.10
N ASP A 73 -2.34 -14.30 -18.83
CA ASP A 73 -2.19 -14.30 -20.30
C ASP A 73 -3.37 -13.63 -21.01
N ASP A 74 -4.52 -13.56 -20.34
CA ASP A 74 -5.67 -12.77 -20.74
C ASP A 74 -6.05 -11.85 -19.57
N THR A 75 -5.46 -10.66 -19.54
CA THR A 75 -5.72 -9.67 -18.50
C THR A 75 -7.16 -9.13 -18.51
N ASP A 76 -7.95 -9.45 -19.54
CA ASP A 76 -9.36 -9.11 -19.61
C ASP A 76 -10.30 -10.19 -19.09
N SER A 77 -9.75 -11.33 -18.68
CA SER A 77 -10.51 -12.43 -18.14
C SER A 77 -11.14 -12.12 -16.77
N PRO A 78 -12.28 -12.77 -16.43
CA PRO A 78 -12.92 -12.61 -15.12
C PRO A 78 -12.02 -13.06 -13.95
N GLU A 79 -11.12 -14.02 -14.16
CA GLU A 79 -10.16 -14.49 -13.15
C GLU A 79 -9.16 -13.40 -12.78
N PHE A 80 -8.61 -12.70 -13.78
CA PHE A 80 -7.67 -11.61 -13.55
C PHE A 80 -8.37 -10.40 -12.94
N ALA A 81 -9.56 -10.03 -13.45
CA ALA A 81 -10.38 -8.98 -12.85
C ALA A 81 -10.73 -9.28 -11.38
N GLY A 82 -11.10 -10.52 -11.07
CA GLY A 82 -11.33 -10.97 -9.70
C GLY A 82 -10.07 -10.90 -8.84
N HIS A 83 -8.88 -11.11 -9.42
CA HIS A 83 -7.63 -10.87 -8.71
C HIS A 83 -7.39 -9.40 -8.40
N MET A 84 -7.66 -8.50 -9.35
CA MET A 84 -7.51 -7.05 -9.12
C MET A 84 -8.40 -6.57 -7.98
N ILE A 85 -9.66 -7.03 -7.92
CA ILE A 85 -10.54 -6.71 -6.79
C ILE A 85 -9.92 -7.16 -5.46
N ARG A 86 -9.39 -8.38 -5.37
CA ARG A 86 -8.76 -8.87 -4.12
C ARG A 86 -7.53 -8.05 -3.73
N VAL A 87 -6.66 -7.71 -4.68
CA VAL A 87 -5.46 -6.90 -4.39
C VAL A 87 -5.86 -5.50 -3.92
N LEU A 88 -6.75 -4.82 -4.65
CA LEU A 88 -7.15 -3.46 -4.32
C LEU A 88 -7.97 -3.40 -3.04
N THR A 89 -8.72 -4.44 -2.70
CA THR A 89 -9.44 -4.52 -1.42
C THR A 89 -8.47 -4.78 -0.25
N GLY A 90 -7.44 -5.61 -0.43
CA GLY A 90 -6.38 -5.79 0.57
C GLY A 90 -5.60 -4.50 0.81
N LEU A 91 -5.27 -3.77 -0.26
CA LEU A 91 -4.60 -2.47 -0.17
C LEU A 91 -5.50 -1.41 0.51
N ASP A 92 -6.79 -1.40 0.16
CA ASP A 92 -7.79 -0.52 0.78
C ASP A 92 -7.94 -0.78 2.28
N LEU A 93 -7.91 -2.03 2.70
CA LEU A 93 -7.93 -2.41 4.12
C LEU A 93 -6.70 -1.87 4.85
N ILE A 94 -5.48 -2.14 4.38
CA ILE A 94 -4.26 -1.71 5.08
C ILE A 94 -4.09 -0.19 5.10
N ILE A 95 -4.53 0.52 4.05
CA ILE A 95 -4.50 1.99 4.03
C ILE A 95 -5.47 2.54 5.08
N ASN A 96 -6.70 2.01 5.15
CA ASN A 96 -7.67 2.47 6.12
C ASN A 96 -7.32 2.08 7.57
N LEU A 97 -6.49 1.06 7.78
CA LEU A 97 -5.92 0.68 9.08
C LEU A 97 -4.68 1.51 9.49
N LEU A 98 -4.18 2.44 8.67
CA LEU A 98 -3.04 3.29 9.06
C LEU A 98 -3.28 3.99 10.41
N GLY A 99 -2.40 3.77 11.39
CA GLY A 99 -2.54 4.35 12.74
C GLY A 99 -3.42 3.55 13.71
N GLU A 100 -4.03 2.46 13.26
CA GLU A 100 -4.83 1.57 14.09
C GLU A 100 -3.98 0.39 14.61
N ASP A 101 -4.26 -0.08 15.84
CA ASP A 101 -3.55 -1.21 16.45
C ASP A 101 -3.63 -2.52 15.63
N ALA A 102 -4.68 -2.65 14.81
CA ALA A 102 -4.92 -3.83 13.98
C ALA A 102 -4.02 -3.91 12.73
N LEU A 103 -3.33 -2.82 12.35
CA LEU A 103 -2.52 -2.78 11.13
C LEU A 103 -1.40 -3.82 11.13
N ASP A 104 -0.68 -3.95 12.24
CA ASP A 104 0.46 -4.86 12.33
C ASP A 104 0.04 -6.32 12.16
N ALA A 105 -1.11 -6.69 12.73
CA ALA A 105 -1.67 -8.03 12.60
C ALA A 105 -2.10 -8.33 11.16
N GLU A 106 -2.73 -7.37 10.48
CA GLU A 106 -3.13 -7.52 9.07
C GLU A 106 -1.91 -7.61 8.14
N LEU A 107 -0.89 -6.77 8.34
CA LEU A 107 0.35 -6.82 7.56
C LEU A 107 1.08 -8.15 7.76
N ALA A 108 1.14 -8.67 8.98
CA ALA A 108 1.71 -10.00 9.27
C ALA A 108 0.92 -11.12 8.58
N HIS A 109 -0.42 -11.02 8.57
CA HIS A 109 -1.28 -11.96 7.86
C HIS A 109 -1.00 -11.95 6.35
N LEU A 110 -0.98 -10.77 5.73
CA LEU A 110 -0.69 -10.60 4.30
C LEU A 110 0.72 -11.05 3.93
N ASN A 111 1.72 -10.75 4.76
CA ASN A 111 3.09 -11.22 4.57
C ASN A 111 3.14 -12.76 4.54
N THR A 112 2.47 -13.43 5.49
CA THR A 112 2.39 -14.89 5.52
C THR A 112 1.78 -15.46 4.23
N GLN A 113 0.75 -14.80 3.69
CA GLN A 113 0.15 -15.22 2.42
C GLN A 113 1.13 -15.12 1.24
N HIS A 114 2.03 -14.12 1.23
CA HIS A 114 3.00 -13.92 0.15
C HIS A 114 4.24 -14.79 0.32
N ILE A 115 4.73 -15.03 1.54
CA ILE A 115 5.79 -16.00 1.82
C ILE A 115 5.39 -17.41 1.35
N ALA A 116 4.12 -17.77 1.49
CA ALA A 116 3.60 -19.06 1.04
C ALA A 116 3.52 -19.20 -0.51
N ARG A 117 3.95 -18.19 -1.27
CA ARG A 117 4.03 -18.23 -2.74
C ARG A 117 5.49 -18.30 -3.17
N GLU A 118 5.86 -19.46 -3.70
CA GLU A 118 7.18 -19.67 -4.28
C GLU A 118 7.44 -18.68 -5.43
N GLY A 119 8.66 -18.14 -5.49
CA GLY A 119 9.09 -17.19 -6.51
C GLY A 119 8.78 -15.72 -6.19
N ILE A 120 8.00 -15.40 -5.15
CA ILE A 120 7.82 -14.00 -4.73
C ILE A 120 9.08 -13.52 -3.99
N THR A 121 9.62 -12.37 -4.40
CA THR A 121 10.83 -11.75 -3.84
C THR A 121 10.53 -10.37 -3.25
N ALA A 122 11.45 -9.87 -2.43
CA ALA A 122 11.43 -8.50 -1.93
C ALA A 122 11.59 -7.47 -3.06
N THR A 123 12.27 -7.85 -4.16
CA THR A 123 12.44 -7.01 -5.36
C THR A 123 11.11 -6.78 -6.07
N HIS A 124 10.26 -7.81 -6.21
CA HIS A 124 8.91 -7.66 -6.80
C HIS A 124 8.06 -6.64 -6.03
N PHE A 125 8.09 -6.68 -4.70
CA PHE A 125 7.39 -5.68 -3.88
C PHE A 125 7.93 -4.27 -4.07
N ALA A 126 9.26 -4.11 -4.13
CA ALA A 126 9.87 -2.80 -4.35
C ALA A 126 9.45 -2.17 -5.68
N GLU A 127 9.47 -2.95 -6.78
CA GLU A 127 9.02 -2.45 -8.09
C GLU A 127 7.50 -2.22 -8.12
N MET A 128 6.69 -3.08 -7.50
CA MET A 128 5.24 -2.87 -7.39
C MET A 128 4.90 -1.56 -6.66
N PHE A 129 5.50 -1.29 -5.49
CA PHE A 129 5.25 -0.05 -4.74
C PHE A 129 5.70 1.21 -5.50
N LYS A 130 6.80 1.10 -6.26
CA LYS A 130 7.28 2.19 -7.12
C LYS A 130 6.32 2.46 -8.28
N VAL A 131 5.80 1.42 -8.94
CA VAL A 131 4.79 1.55 -9.98
C VAL A 131 3.50 2.13 -9.41
N LEU A 132 3.08 1.68 -8.24
CA LEU A 132 1.90 2.18 -7.55
C LEU A 132 2.03 3.67 -7.18
N ASP A 133 3.16 4.13 -6.63
CA ASP A 133 3.43 5.57 -6.40
C ASP A 133 3.30 6.37 -7.70
N GLY A 134 3.89 5.87 -8.79
CA GLY A 134 3.83 6.51 -10.09
C GLY A 134 2.41 6.56 -10.68
N ALA A 135 1.60 5.52 -10.46
CA ALA A 135 0.21 5.47 -10.90
C ALA A 135 -0.66 6.42 -10.07
N LEU A 136 -0.51 6.41 -8.74
CA LEU A 136 -1.25 7.28 -7.82
C LEU A 136 -1.00 8.76 -8.11
N ARG A 137 0.26 9.14 -8.36
CA ARG A 137 0.64 10.50 -8.74
C ARG A 137 -0.05 11.00 -10.03
N GLN A 138 -0.45 10.09 -10.92
CA GLN A 138 -1.13 10.45 -12.17
C GLN A 138 -2.64 10.61 -12.00
N VAL A 139 -3.24 9.94 -11.02
CA VAL A 139 -4.71 9.91 -10.84
C VAL A 139 -5.22 10.76 -9.68
N LEU A 140 -4.35 11.11 -8.73
CA LEU A 140 -4.68 11.96 -7.59
C LEU A 140 -4.40 13.43 -7.93
N GLU A 141 -5.41 14.29 -7.70
CA GLU A 141 -5.30 15.73 -7.95
C GLU A 141 -4.33 16.41 -6.97
N GLU A 142 -4.35 16.02 -5.69
CA GLU A 142 -3.54 16.59 -4.62
C GLU A 142 -2.62 15.53 -3.99
N TYR A 143 -1.68 14.98 -4.76
CA TYR A 143 -0.80 13.90 -4.29
C TYR A 143 0.28 14.38 -3.30
N ASP A 144 0.16 14.04 -2.01
CA ASP A 144 1.23 14.24 -1.03
C ASP A 144 2.30 13.15 -1.13
N GLY A 145 3.27 13.38 -2.02
CA GLY A 145 4.33 12.41 -2.26
C GLY A 145 5.26 12.12 -1.07
N LEU A 146 5.30 12.96 -0.03
CA LEU A 146 6.06 12.66 1.18
C LEU A 146 5.26 11.75 2.11
N ALA A 147 3.98 12.05 2.32
CA ALA A 147 3.09 11.23 3.13
C ALA A 147 3.02 9.80 2.58
N TRP A 148 2.75 9.65 1.27
CA TRP A 148 2.74 8.35 0.61
C TRP A 148 4.07 7.62 0.73
N LYS A 149 5.20 8.29 0.46
CA LYS A 149 6.53 7.69 0.59
C LYS A 149 6.78 7.13 1.98
N TYR A 150 6.45 7.88 3.04
CA TYR A 150 6.71 7.44 4.40
C TYR A 150 5.78 6.30 4.83
N CYS A 151 4.50 6.35 4.45
CA CYS A 151 3.54 5.30 4.79
C CYS A 151 3.77 4.01 3.98
N PHE A 152 4.06 4.12 2.68
CA PHE A 152 4.44 2.98 1.84
C PHE A 152 5.75 2.34 2.26
N LYS A 153 6.71 3.10 2.80
CA LYS A 153 7.94 2.50 3.33
C LYS A 153 7.61 1.48 4.43
N GLY A 154 6.81 1.85 5.42
CA GLY A 154 6.44 0.96 6.53
C GLY A 154 5.66 -0.26 6.05
N ILE A 155 4.64 -0.04 5.20
CA ILE A 155 3.84 -1.13 4.62
C ILE A 155 4.73 -2.08 3.81
N GLY A 156 5.55 -1.54 2.91
CA GLY A 156 6.42 -2.31 2.03
C GLY A 156 7.48 -3.10 2.79
N GLU A 157 8.06 -2.53 3.85
CA GLU A 157 8.97 -3.24 4.75
C GLU A 157 8.31 -4.42 5.46
N ALA A 158 7.07 -4.24 5.94
CA ALA A 158 6.31 -5.31 6.59
C ALA A 158 5.93 -6.44 5.61
N LEU A 159 5.42 -6.09 4.42
CA LEU A 159 4.97 -7.07 3.44
C LEU A 159 6.10 -7.91 2.85
N LYS A 160 7.30 -7.32 2.69
CA LYS A 160 8.45 -8.03 2.11
C LYS A 160 9.34 -8.74 3.13
N ASN A 161 9.06 -8.59 4.43
CA ASN A 161 9.87 -9.21 5.47
C ASN A 161 9.95 -10.74 5.27
N GLY A 162 11.15 -11.32 5.35
CA GLY A 162 11.36 -12.77 5.19
C GLY A 162 11.32 -13.29 3.75
N LEU A 163 11.04 -12.45 2.74
CA LEU A 163 11.13 -12.86 1.33
C LEU A 163 12.59 -12.89 0.84
N PRO A 164 12.92 -13.76 -0.12
CA PRO A 164 14.21 -13.73 -0.81
C PRO A 164 14.40 -12.41 -1.59
N HIS A 165 15.65 -12.02 -1.84
CA HIS A 165 15.99 -10.82 -2.62
C HIS A 165 16.08 -11.11 -4.11
#